data_AF-A0A950RRH1-F1
#
_entry.id   AF-A0A950RRH1-F1
#
_cell.length_a   1.000
_cell.length_b   1.000
_cell.length_c   1.000
_cell.angle_alpha   90.00
_cell.angle_beta   90.00
_cell.angle_gamma   90.00
#
_symmetry.space_group_name_H-M   'P 1'
#
loop_
_entity.id
_entity.type
_entity.pdbx_description
1 polymer ?
#
loop_
_entity_poly.entity_id
_entity_poly.type
_entity_poly.pdbx_seq_one_letter_code
_entity_poly.pdbx_strand_id
1 'polypeptide(L)' 'MALWAERRFIARIQDRWGPNRVGKFGLLQSVADALKLLTKEIIVPSQVDRTLHFLAPMLILGAALMTWVV' A
#
# COMPACT_ATOMS: atom_id res chain seq x y z
N MET A 1 9.13 -0.76 4.62
CA MET A 1 9.92 -2.02 4.63
C MET A 1 9.08 -3.26 4.89
N ALA A 2 8.06 -3.23 5.77
CA ALA A 2 7.19 -4.38 6.05
C ALA A 2 6.61 -5.06 4.78
N LEU A 3 6.03 -4.29 3.85
CA LEU A 3 5.50 -4.82 2.58
C LEU A 3 6.55 -5.48 1.67
N TRP A 4 7.78 -4.97 1.66
CA TRP A 4 8.88 -5.61 0.92
C TRP A 4 9.24 -6.96 1.55
N ALA A 5 9.30 -7.01 2.88
CA ALA A 5 9.64 -8.22 3.63
C ALA A 5 8.56 -9.30 3.46
N GLU A 6 7.29 -8.94 3.57
CA GLU A 6 6.15 -9.83 3.34
C GLU A 6 6.22 -10.48 1.96
N ARG A 7 6.37 -9.67 0.90
CA ARG A 7 6.46 -10.18 -0.48
C ARG A 7 7.67 -11.09 -0.68
N ARG A 8 8.78 -10.81 -0.02
CA ARG A 8 10.00 -11.64 -0.12
C ARG A 8 9.87 -12.93 0.69
N PHE A 9 9.22 -12.89 1.84
CA PHE A 9 8.93 -14.06 2.66
C PHE A 9 7.99 -15.04 1.95
N ILE A 10 6.84 -14.55 1.45
CA ILE A 10 5.87 -15.36 0.70
C ILE A 10 6.51 -15.95 -0.56
N ALA A 11 7.35 -15.18 -1.25
CA ALA A 11 8.07 -15.67 -2.42
C ALA A 11 9.01 -16.85 -2.09
N ARG A 12 9.66 -16.84 -0.92
CA ARG A 12 10.51 -17.96 -0.48
C ARG A 12 9.73 -19.22 -0.14
N ILE A 13 8.53 -19.10 0.41
CA ILE A 13 7.64 -20.25 0.64
C ILE A 13 7.22 -20.88 -0.69
N GLN A 14 7.00 -20.05 -1.72
CA GLN A 14 6.53 -20.46 -3.04
C GLN A 14 7.67 -20.80 -4.01
N ASP A 15 8.91 -20.95 -3.53
CA ASP A 15 10.11 -21.19 -4.35
C ASP A 15 10.23 -20.25 -5.57
N ARG A 16 9.96 -18.96 -5.37
CA ARG A 16 10.11 -17.92 -6.39
C ARG A 16 10.88 -16.72 -5.87
N TRP A 17 11.39 -15.94 -6.81
CA TRP A 17 12.08 -14.70 -6.47
C TRP A 17 11.08 -13.61 -6.06
N GLY A 18 11.28 -13.03 -4.87
CA GLY A 18 10.59 -11.82 -4.43
C GLY A 18 11.05 -10.56 -5.20
N PRO A 19 10.67 -9.36 -4.75
CA PRO A 19 11.04 -8.12 -5.43
C PRO A 19 12.56 -8.02 -5.69
N ASN A 20 12.97 -7.85 -6.96
CA ASN A 20 14.40 -7.85 -7.35
C ASN A 20 14.79 -6.85 -8.44
N ARG A 21 13.83 -6.06 -8.98
CA ARG A 21 14.08 -5.16 -10.14
C ARG A 21 14.06 -3.67 -9.80
N VAL A 22 13.35 -3.27 -8.75
CA VAL A 22 13.20 -1.86 -8.36
C VAL A 22 14.28 -1.49 -7.33
N GLY A 23 15.52 -1.28 -7.81
CA GLY A 23 16.71 -1.00 -6.99
C GLY A 23 17.46 -2.25 -6.50
N LYS A 24 18.54 -2.07 -5.73
CA LYS A 24 19.33 -3.17 -5.14
C LYS A 24 18.40 -4.06 -4.29
N PHE A 25 18.30 -5.35 -4.63
CA PHE A 25 17.38 -6.32 -4.00
C PHE A 25 15.89 -5.93 -3.97
N GLY A 26 15.45 -5.01 -4.84
CA GLY A 26 14.07 -4.55 -4.88
C GLY A 26 13.64 -3.68 -3.69
N LEU A 27 14.58 -3.12 -2.92
CA LEU A 27 14.26 -2.34 -1.71
C LEU A 27 13.38 -1.11 -1.98
N LEU A 28 13.46 -0.54 -3.17
CA LEU A 28 12.67 0.62 -3.57
C LEU A 28 11.25 0.25 -4.03
N GLN A 29 10.88 -1.03 -3.99
CA GLN A 29 9.55 -1.51 -4.40
C GLN A 29 8.41 -0.79 -3.66
N SER A 30 8.54 -0.58 -2.35
CA SER A 30 7.49 0.10 -1.57
C SER A 30 7.32 1.56 -1.98
N VAL A 31 8.40 2.24 -2.39
CA VAL A 31 8.35 3.62 -2.88
C VAL A 31 7.71 3.67 -4.27
N ALA A 32 8.07 2.74 -5.17
CA ALA A 32 7.48 2.66 -6.50
C ALA A 32 5.98 2.36 -6.45
N ASP A 33 5.53 1.49 -5.53
CA ASP A 33 4.12 1.19 -5.34
C ASP A 33 3.35 2.42 -4.81
N ALA A 34 3.92 3.17 -3.87
CA ALA A 34 3.33 4.40 -3.36
C ALA A 34 3.20 5.45 -4.47
N LEU A 35 4.28 5.68 -5.25
CA LEU A 35 4.26 6.61 -6.38
C LEU A 35 3.19 6.21 -7.41
N LYS A 36 3.12 4.93 -7.76
CA LYS A 36 2.10 4.39 -8.67
C LYS A 36 0.68 4.68 -8.19
N LEU A 37 0.40 4.59 -6.89
CA LEU A 37 -0.92 4.88 -6.34
C LEU A 37 -1.23 6.37 -6.35
N LEU A 38 -0.26 7.22 -6.04
CA LEU A 38 -0.42 8.68 -6.06
C LEU A 38 -0.66 9.23 -7.46
N THR A 39 -0.06 8.62 -8.48
CA THR A 39 -0.27 9.03 -9.88
C THR A 39 -1.50 8.41 -10.51
N LYS A 40 -2.19 7.50 -9.81
CA LYS A 40 -3.35 6.81 -10.37
C LYS A 40 -4.58 7.72 -10.34
N GLU A 41 -5.35 7.70 -11.42
CA GLU A 41 -6.61 8.43 -11.50
C GLU A 41 -7.61 7.95 -10.45
N ILE A 42 -8.27 8.91 -9.80
CA ILE A 42 -9.28 8.64 -8.79
C ILE A 42 -10.64 8.52 -9.50
N ILE A 43 -11.10 7.30 -9.68
CA ILE A 43 -12.41 7.01 -10.27
C ILE A 43 -13.44 6.88 -9.14
N VAL A 44 -14.33 7.86 -9.02
CA VAL A 44 -15.44 7.82 -8.05
C VAL A 44 -16.70 7.28 -8.73
N PRO A 45 -17.31 6.19 -8.24
CA PRO A 45 -18.55 5.67 -8.81
C PRO A 45 -19.71 6.68 -8.72
N SER A 46 -20.56 6.73 -9.74
CA SER A 46 -21.66 7.70 -9.82
C SER A 46 -22.78 7.46 -8.80
N GLN A 47 -22.94 6.23 -8.30
CA GLN A 47 -24.02 5.83 -7.39
C GLN A 47 -23.61 5.85 -5.90
N VAL A 48 -22.54 6.55 -5.54
CA VAL A 48 -21.99 6.54 -4.17
C VAL A 48 -22.04 7.94 -3.54
N ASP A 49 -22.31 7.98 -2.23
CA ASP A 49 -22.14 9.19 -1.43
C ASP A 49 -20.65 9.62 -1.44
N ARG A 50 -20.36 10.75 -2.10
CA ARG A 50 -18.99 11.26 -2.27
C ARG A 50 -18.32 11.54 -0.94
N THR A 51 -19.07 12.10 0.01
CA THR A 51 -18.57 12.45 1.35
C THR A 51 -18.13 11.21 2.09
N LEU A 52 -18.97 10.17 2.10
CA LEU A 52 -18.66 8.92 2.80
C LEU A 52 -17.51 8.16 2.12
N HIS A 53 -17.44 8.20 0.78
CA HIS A 53 -16.39 7.54 0.00
C HIS A 53 -14.99 8.07 0.34
N PHE A 54 -14.83 9.39 0.50
CA PHE A 54 -13.54 9.98 0.88
C PHE A 54 -13.28 9.94 2.38
N LEU A 55 -14.32 10.04 3.22
CA LEU A 55 -14.16 10.07 4.67
C LEU A 55 -13.81 8.69 5.25
N ALA A 56 -14.38 7.61 4.71
CA ALA A 56 -14.14 6.25 5.19
C ALA A 56 -12.64 5.86 5.31
N PRO A 57 -11.80 6.01 4.25
CA PRO A 57 -10.38 5.70 4.37
C PRO A 57 -9.62 6.60 5.35
N MET A 58 -10.04 7.87 5.50
CA MET A 58 -9.43 8.79 6.47
C MET A 58 -9.71 8.36 7.91
N LEU A 59 -10.94 7.92 8.21
CA LEU A 59 -11.32 7.45 9.53
C LEU A 59 -10.56 6.18 9.93
N ILE A 60 -10.45 5.21 9.03
CA ILE A 60 -9.72 3.95 9.29
C ILE A 60 -8.24 4.23 9.54
N LEU A 61 -7.63 5.09 8.71
CA LEU A 61 -6.23 5.49 8.90
C LEU A 61 -6.03 6.24 10.22
N GLY A 62 -6.92 7.20 10.53
CA GLY A 62 -6.88 7.95 11.78
C GLY A 62 -6.99 7.04 12.99
N ALA A 63 -7.96 6.13 13.00
CA ALA A 63 -8.12 5.14 14.07
C ALA A 63 -6.87 4.26 14.25
N ALA A 64 -6.29 3.78 13.14
CA ALA A 64 -5.09 2.95 13.16
C ALA A 64 -3.84 3.71 13.63
N LEU A 65 -3.74 5.02 13.43
CA LEU A 65 -2.63 5.84 13.92
C LEU A 65 -2.80 6.22 15.39
N MET A 66 -4.04 6.48 15.82
CA MET A 66 -4.36 6.83 17.22
C MET A 66 -3.94 5.74 18.22
N THR A 67 -3.91 4.47 17.82
CA THR A 67 -3.43 3.37 18.68
C THR A 67 -1.94 3.44 19.01
N TRP A 68 -1.15 4.24 18.28
CA TRP A 68 0.30 4.41 18.49
C TRP A 68 0.65 5.70 19.22
N VAL A 69 -0.35 6.44 19.72
CA VAL A 69 -0.16 7.74 20.39
C VAL A 69 0.40 7.60 21.81
N VAL A 70 0.41 6.40 22.37
CA VAL A 70 0.99 6.03 23.68
C VAL A 70 1.98 4.89 23.47
#